data_AF-A0A9X8G2E4-F1
#
_entry.id   AF-A0A9X8G2E4-F1
#
_cell.length_a   1.000
_cell.length_b   1.000
_cell.length_c   1.000
_cell.angle_alpha   90.00
_cell.angle_beta   90.00
_cell.angle_gamma   90.00
#
_symmetry.space_group_name_H-M   'P 1'
#
loop_
_entity.id
_entity.type
_entity.pdbx_description
1 polymer ?
#
loop_
_entity_poly.entity_id
_entity_poly.type
_entity_poly.pdbx_seq_one_letter_code
_entity_poly.pdbx_strand_id
1 'polypeptide(L)'
;MTAVNRGRYAPSDPPPFPGSAEDAIRYAYAWNQPRPAEGWETDTRRDGFGYLTPNGTRKQLTFADLAEEDEKPDRCKFLRRRLAALPQYLRHHYARKLETLDARDRRAGDRWLINTFERHILSRIDTVNERYSPVGVTPGALLPVREQLLRLLWARKKELKRLAYTLVDIFTSEFIRESNYQLSRTGDPAFAALSGYGRIASLARHLNTPIPGWSAYCKEELEAEDALRIVLRLESPKWWLNRLRRIHARWREHLLIAAGYVQKKSTPYASAPCVSEWHAQKKANTRFLQAMELED
;
A
#
# COMPACT_ATOMS: atom_id res chain seq x y z
N MET A 1 -36.21 -63.34 -4.04
CA MET A 1 -35.53 -62.88 -2.82
C MET A 1 -34.04 -63.10 -2.99
N THR A 2 -33.26 -62.03 -3.17
CA THR A 2 -31.84 -61.92 -2.77
C THR A 2 -31.42 -60.47 -2.96
N ALA A 3 -31.56 -59.67 -1.90
CA ALA A 3 -31.08 -58.30 -1.87
C ALA A 3 -29.55 -58.30 -1.76
N VAL A 4 -28.86 -57.82 -2.81
CA VAL A 4 -27.41 -57.62 -2.81
C VAL A 4 -27.12 -56.26 -2.19
N ASN A 5 -26.75 -56.26 -0.91
CA ASN A 5 -26.27 -55.07 -0.19
C ASN A 5 -24.90 -54.66 -0.75
N ARG A 6 -24.85 -53.63 -1.61
CA ARG A 6 -23.59 -52.98 -2.01
C ARG A 6 -23.22 -51.90 -0.99
N GLY A 7 -22.67 -52.34 0.15
CA GLY A 7 -22.01 -51.46 1.11
C GLY A 7 -20.64 -51.00 0.61
N ARG A 8 -20.24 -49.77 0.95
CA ARG A 8 -18.89 -49.24 0.68
C ARG A 8 -17.90 -49.90 1.64
N TYR A 9 -16.91 -50.64 1.13
CA TYR A 9 -15.76 -51.07 1.91
C TYR A 9 -14.75 -49.92 1.98
N ALA A 10 -14.26 -49.61 3.18
CA ALA A 10 -13.09 -48.75 3.34
C ALA A 10 -11.85 -49.47 2.76
N PRO A 11 -10.97 -48.79 2.02
CA PRO A 11 -9.73 -49.39 1.55
C PRO A 11 -8.87 -49.83 2.75
N SER A 12 -8.19 -50.96 2.61
CA SER A 12 -7.28 -51.48 3.64
C SER A 12 -6.17 -50.47 3.94
N ASP A 13 -5.79 -50.35 5.21
CA ASP A 13 -4.72 -49.47 5.65
C ASP A 13 -3.41 -49.78 4.92
N PRO A 14 -2.61 -48.75 4.56
CA PRO A 14 -1.32 -48.96 3.92
C PRO A 14 -0.36 -49.73 4.85
N PRO A 15 0.54 -50.55 4.30
CA PRO A 15 1.55 -51.24 5.10
C PRO A 15 2.41 -50.22 5.86
N PRO A 16 2.90 -50.58 7.06
CA PRO A 16 3.77 -49.70 7.84
C PRO A 16 5.03 -49.36 7.04
N PHE A 17 5.46 -48.09 7.13
CA PHE A 17 6.68 -47.62 6.49
C PHE A 17 7.86 -48.49 6.94
N PRO A 18 8.71 -49.01 6.04
CA PRO A 18 9.92 -49.71 6.45
C PRO A 18 10.80 -48.69 7.18
N GLY A 19 10.99 -48.89 8.48
CA GLY A 19 11.93 -48.10 9.27
C GLY A 19 13.32 -48.17 8.64
N SER A 20 14.04 -47.05 8.64
CA SER A 20 15.41 -46.98 8.10
C SER A 20 16.28 -48.02 8.82
N ALA A 21 16.88 -48.95 8.08
CA ALA A 21 17.81 -49.92 8.64
C ALA A 21 19.06 -49.20 9.19
N GLU A 22 19.67 -49.73 10.24
CA GLU A 22 20.93 -49.21 10.79
C GLU A 22 22.03 -49.23 9.72
N ASP A 23 22.64 -48.07 9.48
CA ASP A 23 23.63 -47.88 8.42
C ASP A 23 24.95 -48.58 8.82
N ALA A 24 25.16 -49.81 8.34
CA ALA A 24 26.35 -50.62 8.67
C ALA A 24 27.60 -50.27 7.84
N ILE A 25 27.56 -49.17 7.08
CA ILE A 25 28.60 -48.77 6.13
C ILE A 25 29.74 -48.06 6.89
N ARG A 26 30.98 -48.52 6.70
CA ARG A 26 32.17 -47.83 7.21
C ARG A 26 32.53 -46.67 6.28
N TYR A 27 32.23 -45.45 6.69
CA TYR A 27 32.61 -44.24 5.98
C TYR A 27 34.08 -43.89 6.22
N ALA A 28 34.78 -43.41 5.19
CA ALA A 28 36.19 -43.03 5.28
C ALA A 28 36.44 -41.85 6.24
N TYR A 29 35.47 -40.95 6.40
CA TYR A 29 35.54 -39.81 7.31
C TYR A 29 34.18 -39.57 7.99
N ALA A 30 34.21 -39.04 9.22
CA ALA A 30 33.01 -38.86 10.06
C ALA A 30 31.96 -37.90 9.45
N TRP A 31 32.38 -36.94 8.61
CA TRP A 31 31.46 -35.98 7.98
C TRP A 31 30.75 -36.51 6.74
N ASN A 32 31.11 -37.71 6.26
CA ASN A 32 30.45 -38.42 5.16
C ASN A 32 29.26 -39.28 5.63
N GLN A 33 29.09 -39.46 6.95
CA GLN A 33 27.95 -40.17 7.50
C GLN A 33 26.67 -39.37 7.24
N PRO A 34 25.58 -40.00 6.76
CA PRO A 34 24.30 -39.33 6.65
C PRO A 34 23.90 -38.85 8.04
N ARG A 35 23.71 -37.54 8.16
CA ARG A 35 23.32 -36.95 9.44
C ARG A 35 21.86 -37.34 9.71
N PRO A 36 21.50 -37.66 10.96
CA PRO A 36 20.10 -37.81 11.32
C PRO A 36 19.35 -36.56 10.89
N ALA A 37 18.20 -36.74 10.23
CA ALA A 37 17.34 -35.62 9.91
C ALA A 37 16.92 -34.97 11.24
N GLU A 38 17.46 -33.79 11.53
CA GLU A 38 16.95 -32.95 12.62
C GLU A 38 15.55 -32.50 12.19
N GLY A 39 14.54 -33.33 12.52
CA GLY A 39 13.17 -32.86 12.53
C GLY A 39 13.13 -31.69 13.50
N TRP A 40 12.69 -30.52 13.02
CA TRP A 40 12.18 -29.52 13.93
C TRP A 40 10.94 -30.14 14.58
N GLU A 41 11.12 -30.77 15.73
CA GLU A 41 10.02 -30.86 16.69
C GLU A 41 9.58 -29.42 16.91
N THR A 42 8.41 -29.08 16.36
CA THR A 42 7.71 -27.87 16.73
C THR A 42 7.27 -28.08 18.16
N ASP A 43 8.19 -27.86 19.09
CA ASP A 43 7.91 -27.83 20.52
C ASP A 43 6.90 -26.69 20.71
N THR A 44 5.62 -27.03 20.72
CA THR A 44 4.50 -26.10 20.90
C THR A 44 4.60 -25.37 22.25
N ARG A 45 5.52 -25.77 23.13
CA ARG A 45 5.91 -25.06 24.35
C ARG A 45 6.70 -23.77 24.10
N ARG A 46 7.12 -23.50 22.86
CA ARG A 46 7.79 -22.24 22.45
C ARG A 46 6.84 -21.22 21.82
N ASP A 47 5.54 -21.34 22.04
CA ASP A 47 4.57 -20.30 21.66
C ASP A 47 4.69 -19.09 22.59
N GLY A 48 5.80 -18.34 22.50
CA GLY A 48 6.05 -17.19 23.36
C GLY A 48 7.48 -16.65 23.30
N PHE A 49 7.73 -15.58 24.06
CA PHE A 49 9.07 -15.05 24.28
C PHE A 49 9.36 -14.84 25.77
N GLY A 50 10.56 -15.24 26.17
CA GLY A 50 11.06 -15.03 27.53
C GLY A 50 11.73 -13.68 27.66
N TYR A 51 11.41 -12.93 28.72
CA TYR A 51 12.06 -11.67 29.04
C TYR A 51 12.49 -11.64 30.50
N LEU A 52 13.56 -10.88 30.76
CA LEU A 52 14.07 -10.64 32.11
C LEU A 52 13.43 -9.36 32.63
N THR A 53 12.69 -9.44 33.73
CA THR A 53 12.18 -8.24 34.41
C THR A 53 13.33 -7.45 35.06
N PRO A 54 13.16 -6.13 35.31
CA PRO A 54 14.17 -5.31 36.00
C PRO A 54 14.60 -5.85 37.37
N ASN A 55 13.76 -6.69 38.01
CA ASN A 55 14.04 -7.33 39.29
C ASN A 55 14.79 -8.67 39.14
N GLY A 56 15.27 -9.02 37.94
CA GLY A 56 16.05 -10.23 37.68
C GLY A 56 15.24 -11.52 37.54
N THR A 57 13.91 -11.47 37.60
CA THR A 57 13.07 -12.67 37.39
C THR A 57 12.83 -12.90 35.90
N ARG A 58 13.06 -14.14 35.43
CA ARG A 58 12.74 -14.56 34.06
C ARG A 58 11.26 -14.89 33.98
N LYS A 59 10.52 -14.18 33.13
CA LYS A 59 9.12 -14.46 32.82
C LYS A 59 9.01 -14.94 31.38
N GLN A 60 8.23 -15.99 31.16
CA GLN A 60 7.84 -16.46 29.82
C GLN A 60 6.43 -15.93 29.56
N LEU A 61 6.25 -15.18 28.47
CA LEU A 61 4.93 -14.77 27.99
C LEU A 61 4.58 -15.69 26.83
N THR A 62 3.46 -16.39 26.95
CA THR A 62 2.91 -17.11 25.79
C THR A 62 2.15 -16.16 24.87
N PHE A 63 1.97 -16.53 23.60
CA PHE A 63 1.12 -15.74 22.70
C PHE A 63 -0.34 -15.68 23.17
N ALA A 64 -0.81 -16.69 23.90
CA ALA A 64 -2.12 -16.69 24.55
C ALA A 64 -2.17 -15.68 25.70
N ASP A 65 -1.15 -15.62 26.55
CA ASP A 65 -1.09 -14.63 27.66
C ASP A 65 -1.09 -13.19 27.13
N LEU A 66 -0.43 -12.93 26.00
CA LEU A 66 -0.47 -11.61 25.33
C LEU A 66 -1.83 -11.28 24.74
N ALA A 67 -2.60 -12.28 24.32
CA ALA A 67 -3.97 -12.10 23.85
C ALA A 67 -4.97 -11.95 25.01
N GLU A 68 -4.63 -12.48 26.19
CA GLU A 68 -5.41 -12.41 27.43
C GLU A 68 -5.10 -11.17 28.30
N GLU A 69 -4.12 -10.34 27.95
CA GLU A 69 -3.96 -9.01 28.58
C GLU A 69 -5.20 -8.13 28.29
N ASP A 70 -6.17 -8.20 29.21
CA ASP A 70 -7.50 -7.59 29.20
C ASP A 70 -7.53 -6.05 29.30
N GLU A 71 -6.38 -5.37 29.29
CA GLU A 71 -6.35 -3.91 29.16
C GLU A 71 -6.74 -3.53 27.73
N LYS A 72 -8.06 -3.48 27.48
CA LYS A 72 -8.64 -2.90 26.27
C LYS A 72 -7.89 -1.61 25.99
N PRO A 73 -7.19 -1.49 24.84
CA PRO A 73 -6.35 -0.35 24.58
C PRO A 73 -7.17 0.91 24.79
N ASP A 74 -6.74 1.76 25.71
CA ASP A 74 -7.49 2.96 26.08
C ASP A 74 -7.86 3.71 24.80
N ARG A 75 -9.15 3.66 24.46
CA ARG A 75 -9.68 4.15 23.18
C ARG A 75 -9.36 5.63 23.02
N CYS A 76 -9.36 6.39 24.11
CA CYS A 76 -8.98 7.80 24.12
C CYS A 76 -7.48 7.97 23.81
N LYS A 77 -6.61 7.15 24.40
CA LYS A 77 -5.17 7.14 24.11
C LYS A 77 -4.89 6.78 22.65
N PHE A 78 -5.61 5.80 22.09
CA PHE A 78 -5.54 5.46 20.68
C PHE A 78 -5.97 6.63 19.79
N LEU A 79 -7.11 7.26 20.07
CA LEU A 79 -7.62 8.40 19.29
C LEU A 79 -6.69 9.61 19.36
N ARG A 80 -6.07 9.88 20.51
CA ARG A 80 -5.05 10.93 20.66
C ARG A 80 -3.81 10.64 19.80
N ARG A 81 -3.31 9.39 19.81
CA ARG A 81 -2.21 8.97 18.94
C ARG A 81 -2.58 9.09 17.47
N ARG A 82 -3.80 8.68 17.09
CA ARG A 82 -4.29 8.77 15.72
C ARG A 82 -4.40 10.22 15.26
N LEU A 83 -4.95 11.11 16.08
CA LEU A 83 -4.96 12.55 15.82
C LEU A 83 -3.54 13.10 15.67
N ALA A 84 -2.60 12.68 16.53
CA ALA A 84 -1.20 13.10 16.45
C ALA A 84 -0.51 12.63 15.15
N ALA A 85 -0.91 11.47 14.62
CA ALA A 85 -0.39 10.88 13.39
C ALA A 85 -0.98 11.51 12.10
N LEU A 86 -2.07 12.27 12.20
CA LEU A 86 -2.63 12.96 11.04
C LEU A 86 -1.65 14.02 10.50
N PRO A 87 -1.63 14.26 9.17
CA PRO A 87 -0.87 15.35 8.58
C PRO A 87 -1.15 16.69 9.26
N GLN A 88 -0.11 17.51 9.45
CA GLN A 88 -0.18 18.76 10.22
C GLN A 88 -1.33 19.68 9.80
N TYR A 89 -1.61 19.78 8.50
CA TYR A 89 -2.67 20.63 7.95
C TYR A 89 -4.08 20.16 8.35
N LEU A 90 -4.30 18.87 8.59
CA LEU A 90 -5.57 18.32 9.11
C LEU A 90 -5.58 18.34 10.64
N ARG A 91 -4.42 18.09 11.25
CA ARG A 91 -4.30 17.97 12.71
C ARG A 91 -4.52 19.30 13.42
N HIS A 92 -4.01 20.40 12.86
CA HIS A 92 -3.87 21.68 13.57
C HIS A 92 -5.16 22.17 14.24
N HIS A 93 -6.29 22.19 13.51
CA HIS A 93 -7.56 22.68 14.06
C HIS A 93 -8.08 21.76 15.17
N TYR A 94 -7.99 20.45 14.98
CA TYR A 94 -8.50 19.46 15.92
C TYR A 94 -7.63 19.31 17.17
N ALA A 95 -6.31 19.41 17.02
CA ALA A 95 -5.38 19.45 18.15
C ALA A 95 -5.65 20.68 19.03
N ARG A 96 -5.78 21.87 18.43
CA ARG A 96 -6.12 23.09 19.18
C ARG A 96 -7.47 22.99 19.87
N LYS A 97 -8.48 22.41 19.21
CA LYS A 97 -9.79 22.18 19.83
C LYS A 97 -9.68 21.21 21.00
N LEU A 98 -8.93 20.13 20.86
CA LEU A 98 -8.68 19.17 21.95
C LEU A 98 -7.97 19.85 23.13
N GLU A 99 -6.93 20.65 22.88
CA GLU A 99 -6.22 21.42 23.91
C GLU A 99 -7.17 22.36 24.68
N THR A 100 -8.07 23.07 23.98
CA THR A 100 -9.06 23.95 24.64
C THR A 100 -10.09 23.20 25.48
N LEU A 101 -10.42 21.96 25.09
CA LEU A 101 -11.34 21.11 25.85
C LEU A 101 -10.64 20.51 27.06
N ASP A 102 -9.42 20.02 26.88
CA ASP A 102 -8.58 19.46 27.94
C ASP A 102 -8.25 20.51 29.00
N ALA A 103 -8.05 21.77 28.61
CA ALA A 103 -7.83 22.89 29.54
C ALA A 103 -9.04 23.17 30.44
N ARG A 104 -10.26 22.80 30.00
CA ARG A 104 -11.49 22.95 30.79
C ARG A 104 -11.77 21.71 31.63
N ASP A 105 -11.82 20.56 30.97
CA ASP A 105 -12.07 19.25 31.59
C ASP A 105 -11.55 18.14 30.65
N ARG A 106 -10.64 17.32 31.17
CA ARG A 106 -10.09 16.16 30.44
C ARG A 106 -11.19 15.19 29.99
N ARG A 107 -12.23 15.00 30.79
CA ARG A 107 -13.36 14.12 30.43
C ARG A 107 -14.18 14.68 29.28
N ALA A 108 -14.26 16.01 29.16
CA ALA A 108 -14.91 16.66 28.03
C ALA A 108 -14.14 16.43 26.72
N GLY A 109 -12.80 16.50 26.76
CA GLY A 109 -11.93 16.14 25.64
C GLY A 109 -12.14 14.69 25.20
N ASP A 110 -12.15 13.77 26.15
CA ASP A 110 -12.31 12.34 25.88
C ASP A 110 -13.71 11.99 25.32
N ARG A 111 -14.78 12.59 25.86
CA ARG A 111 -16.14 12.48 25.29
C ARG A 111 -16.21 13.02 23.86
N TRP A 112 -15.56 14.14 23.57
CA TRP A 112 -15.54 14.72 22.23
C TRP A 112 -14.77 13.82 21.24
N LEU A 113 -13.65 13.23 21.67
CA LEU A 113 -12.88 12.30 20.85
C LEU A 113 -13.72 11.10 20.40
N ILE A 114 -14.42 10.46 21.33
CA ILE A 114 -15.22 9.26 21.03
C ILE A 114 -16.49 9.62 20.23
N ASN A 115 -17.26 10.61 20.68
CA ASN A 115 -18.59 10.85 20.13
C ASN A 115 -18.56 11.69 18.84
N THR A 116 -17.60 12.61 18.71
CA THR A 116 -17.52 13.52 17.56
C THR A 116 -16.39 13.11 16.62
N PHE A 117 -15.15 13.09 17.11
CA PHE A 117 -13.98 12.94 16.26
C PHE A 117 -13.93 11.57 15.59
N GLU A 118 -14.02 10.49 16.34
CA GLU A 118 -13.96 9.13 15.80
C GLU A 118 -15.13 8.85 14.83
N ARG A 119 -16.36 9.05 15.31
CA ARG A 119 -17.58 8.70 14.56
C ARG A 119 -17.75 9.50 13.27
N HIS A 120 -17.49 10.81 13.30
CA HIS A 120 -17.85 11.67 12.18
C HIS A 120 -16.65 12.11 11.35
N ILE A 121 -15.48 12.29 11.96
CA ILE A 121 -14.33 12.92 11.30
C ILE A 121 -13.36 11.84 10.83
N LEU A 122 -12.95 10.97 11.75
CA LEU A 122 -12.01 9.90 11.46
C LEU A 122 -12.59 8.88 10.48
N SER A 123 -13.85 8.46 10.68
CA SER A 123 -14.54 7.58 9.73
C SER A 123 -14.55 8.13 8.30
N ARG A 124 -14.87 9.43 8.11
CA ARG A 124 -14.86 10.06 6.78
C ARG A 124 -13.45 10.16 6.20
N ILE A 125 -12.45 10.44 7.04
CA ILE A 125 -11.04 10.48 6.63
C ILE A 125 -10.59 9.10 6.16
N ASP A 126 -10.93 8.05 6.89
CA ASP A 126 -10.56 6.68 6.56
C ASP A 126 -11.24 6.23 5.25
N THR A 127 -12.53 6.55 5.04
CA THR A 127 -13.22 6.32 3.75
C THR A 127 -12.53 7.02 2.58
N VAL A 128 -12.04 8.25 2.78
CA VAL A 128 -11.27 8.95 1.74
C VAL A 128 -9.93 8.24 1.49
N ASN A 129 -9.22 7.84 2.54
CA ASN A 129 -7.92 7.16 2.42
C ASN A 129 -8.06 5.80 1.72
N GLU A 130 -9.13 5.04 1.97
CA GLU A 130 -9.43 3.79 1.29
C GLU A 130 -9.58 3.99 -0.22
N ARG A 131 -10.26 5.06 -0.65
CA ARG A 131 -10.43 5.38 -2.07
C ARG A 131 -9.13 5.66 -2.82
N TYR A 132 -8.12 6.19 -2.15
CA TYR A 132 -6.83 6.52 -2.75
C TYR A 132 -5.78 5.42 -2.58
N SER A 133 -5.97 4.51 -1.63
CA SER A 133 -5.07 3.40 -1.39
C SER A 133 -5.00 2.47 -2.62
N PRO A 134 -3.81 1.93 -2.96
CA PRO A 134 -3.68 0.95 -4.04
C PRO A 134 -4.63 -0.24 -3.83
N VAL A 135 -5.27 -0.70 -4.90
CA VAL A 135 -6.22 -1.81 -4.83
C VAL A 135 -5.46 -3.14 -4.85
N GLY A 136 -5.76 -3.99 -3.85
CA GLY A 136 -5.29 -5.38 -3.79
C GLY A 136 -3.83 -5.54 -3.40
N VAL A 137 -3.29 -6.73 -3.70
CA VAL A 137 -1.88 -7.05 -3.45
C VAL A 137 -1.00 -6.27 -4.42
N THR A 138 0.03 -5.59 -3.88
CA THR A 138 0.98 -4.83 -4.70
C THR A 138 1.73 -5.77 -5.63
N PRO A 139 1.71 -5.57 -6.96
CA PRO A 139 2.48 -6.37 -7.89
C PRO A 139 3.97 -6.33 -7.57
N GLY A 140 4.68 -7.43 -7.83
CA GLY A 140 6.13 -7.56 -7.56
C GLY A 140 6.96 -6.40 -8.12
N ALA A 141 6.66 -5.99 -9.36
CA ALA A 141 7.35 -4.87 -10.02
C ALA A 141 7.20 -3.52 -9.29
N LEU A 142 6.11 -3.33 -8.53
CA LEU A 142 5.84 -2.08 -7.80
C LEU A 142 6.24 -2.13 -6.32
N LEU A 143 6.75 -3.26 -5.82
CA LEU A 143 7.23 -3.37 -4.44
C LEU A 143 8.29 -2.31 -4.08
N PRO A 144 9.27 -1.96 -4.96
CA PRO A 144 10.29 -0.96 -4.64
C PRO A 144 9.71 0.43 -4.35
N VAL A 145 8.53 0.74 -4.91
CA VAL A 145 7.86 2.05 -4.76
C VAL A 145 6.69 2.03 -3.79
N ARG A 146 6.35 0.85 -3.23
CA ARG A 146 5.17 0.65 -2.38
C ARG A 146 5.11 1.62 -1.21
N GLU A 147 6.21 1.77 -0.48
CA GLU A 147 6.27 2.65 0.69
C GLU A 147 6.06 4.12 0.32
N GLN A 148 6.63 4.55 -0.81
CA GLN A 148 6.51 5.93 -1.29
C GLN A 148 5.08 6.23 -1.76
N LEU A 149 4.41 5.25 -2.36
CA LEU A 149 2.99 5.34 -2.73
C LEU A 149 2.08 5.43 -1.50
N LEU A 150 2.34 4.63 -0.47
CA LEU A 150 1.60 4.71 0.80
C LEU A 150 1.82 6.04 1.52
N ARG A 151 3.02 6.62 1.36
CA ARG A 151 3.38 7.92 1.94
C ARG A 151 3.04 9.10 1.03
N LEU A 152 2.28 8.91 -0.04
CA LEU A 152 2.01 9.96 -1.03
C LEU A 152 1.45 11.24 -0.38
N LEU A 153 0.57 11.13 0.62
CA LEU A 153 0.04 12.29 1.36
C LEU A 153 1.11 13.16 2.02
N TRP A 154 2.18 12.54 2.50
CA TRP A 154 3.31 13.22 3.15
C TRP A 154 4.43 13.59 2.17
N ALA A 155 4.28 13.19 0.90
CA ALA A 155 5.32 13.35 -0.09
C ALA A 155 5.58 14.84 -0.40
N ARG A 156 6.86 15.24 -0.34
CA ARG A 156 7.32 16.57 -0.76
C ARG A 156 7.51 16.64 -2.28
N LYS A 157 7.64 17.84 -2.83
CA LYS A 157 7.87 18.07 -4.28
C LYS A 157 9.05 17.24 -4.85
N LYS A 158 10.14 17.10 -4.09
CA LYS A 158 11.32 16.31 -4.49
C LYS A 158 11.04 14.80 -4.49
N GLU A 159 10.28 14.32 -3.51
CA GLU A 159 9.89 12.90 -3.39
C GLU A 159 8.92 12.51 -4.51
N LEU A 160 7.94 13.37 -4.82
CA LEU A 160 7.06 13.18 -5.98
C LEU A 160 7.84 13.13 -7.30
N LYS A 161 8.89 13.96 -7.42
CA LYS A 161 9.79 13.90 -8.59
C LYS A 161 10.51 12.56 -8.63
N ARG A 162 11.19 12.15 -7.54
CA ARG A 162 11.90 10.86 -7.49
C ARG A 162 10.98 9.68 -7.82
N LEU A 163 9.80 9.62 -7.20
CA LEU A 163 8.80 8.59 -7.46
C LEU A 163 8.39 8.55 -8.94
N ALA A 164 8.22 9.71 -9.59
CA ALA A 164 7.89 9.75 -11.01
C ALA A 164 8.99 9.14 -11.91
N TYR A 165 10.27 9.40 -11.60
CA TYR A 165 11.39 8.79 -12.34
C TYR A 165 11.46 7.28 -12.07
N THR A 166 11.39 6.87 -10.81
CA THR A 166 11.42 5.43 -10.47
C THR A 166 10.27 4.66 -11.11
N LEU A 167 9.07 5.25 -11.20
CA LEU A 167 7.95 4.64 -11.91
C LEU A 167 8.24 4.48 -13.40
N VAL A 168 8.84 5.48 -14.04
CA VAL A 168 9.26 5.38 -15.45
C VAL A 168 10.25 4.25 -15.63
N ASP A 169 11.28 4.16 -14.79
CA ASP A 169 12.30 3.11 -14.88
C ASP A 169 11.68 1.71 -14.74
N ILE A 170 10.74 1.55 -13.82
CA ILE A 170 9.98 0.29 -13.64
C ILE A 170 9.12 -0.01 -14.88
N PHE A 171 8.41 0.98 -15.43
CA PHE A 171 7.55 0.73 -16.59
C PHE A 171 8.34 0.45 -17.86
N THR A 172 9.41 1.19 -18.13
CA THR A 172 10.29 0.94 -19.27
C THR A 172 10.93 -0.44 -19.16
N SER A 173 11.43 -0.84 -17.99
CA SER A 173 12.01 -2.18 -17.82
C SER A 173 10.97 -3.30 -17.99
N GLU A 174 9.77 -3.16 -17.43
CA GLU A 174 8.70 -4.15 -17.60
C GLU A 174 8.16 -4.21 -19.04
N PHE A 175 8.10 -3.08 -19.75
CA PHE A 175 7.74 -3.03 -21.17
C PHE A 175 8.76 -3.80 -22.01
N ILE A 176 10.05 -3.48 -21.87
CA ILE A 176 11.13 -4.13 -22.61
C ILE A 176 11.15 -5.63 -22.31
N ARG A 177 11.01 -6.01 -21.03
CA ARG A 177 11.01 -7.41 -20.60
C ARG A 177 9.87 -8.21 -21.25
N GLU A 178 8.64 -7.70 -21.20
CA GLU A 178 7.48 -8.37 -21.78
C GLU A 178 7.54 -8.40 -23.31
N SER A 179 7.89 -7.27 -23.93
CA SER A 179 8.00 -7.17 -25.39
C SER A 179 9.06 -8.12 -25.94
N ASN A 180 10.26 -8.16 -25.36
CA ASN A 180 11.33 -9.08 -25.78
C ASN A 180 10.92 -10.55 -25.61
N TYR A 181 10.24 -10.87 -24.51
CA TYR A 181 9.74 -12.22 -24.26
C TYR A 181 8.75 -12.65 -25.36
N GLN A 182 7.76 -11.81 -25.68
CA GLN A 182 6.77 -12.14 -26.71
C GLN A 182 7.35 -12.16 -28.11
N LEU A 183 8.26 -11.24 -28.43
CA LEU A 183 8.95 -11.22 -29.72
C LEU A 183 9.76 -12.50 -29.93
N SER A 184 10.45 -13.00 -28.90
CA SER A 184 11.20 -14.27 -29.00
C SER A 184 10.31 -15.50 -29.22
N ARG A 185 9.04 -15.44 -28.80
CA ARG A 185 8.08 -16.54 -28.88
C ARG A 185 7.26 -16.54 -30.16
N THR A 186 6.80 -15.37 -30.58
CA THR A 186 5.85 -15.20 -31.68
C THR A 186 6.51 -14.71 -32.97
N GLY A 187 7.66 -14.03 -32.87
CA GLY A 187 8.31 -13.38 -34.02
C GLY A 187 7.56 -12.15 -34.54
N ASP A 188 6.43 -11.76 -33.91
CA ASP A 188 5.60 -10.63 -34.33
C ASP A 188 5.88 -9.38 -33.46
N PRO A 189 6.49 -8.33 -34.03
CA PRO A 189 6.72 -7.07 -33.32
C PRO A 189 5.44 -6.33 -32.90
N ALA A 190 4.36 -6.46 -33.68
CA ALA A 190 3.11 -5.76 -33.38
C ALA A 190 2.45 -6.36 -32.14
N PHE A 191 2.34 -7.69 -32.08
CA PHE A 191 1.87 -8.39 -30.90
C PHE A 191 2.74 -8.14 -29.66
N ALA A 192 4.07 -8.16 -29.82
CA ALA A 192 5.00 -7.88 -28.72
C ALA A 192 4.79 -6.48 -28.11
N ALA A 193 4.59 -5.46 -28.96
CA ALA A 193 4.29 -4.10 -28.51
C ALA A 193 2.96 -4.01 -27.75
N LEU A 194 1.91 -4.69 -28.24
CA LEU A 194 0.61 -4.74 -27.56
C LEU A 194 0.69 -5.44 -26.21
N SER A 195 1.38 -6.58 -26.11
CA SER A 195 1.57 -7.27 -24.83
C SER A 195 2.36 -6.43 -23.84
N GLY A 196 3.45 -5.80 -24.29
CA GLY A 196 4.25 -4.88 -23.48
C GLY A 196 3.43 -3.73 -22.93
N TYR A 197 2.61 -3.09 -23.78
CA TYR A 197 1.66 -2.07 -23.35
C TYR A 197 0.67 -2.61 -22.30
N GLY A 198 0.07 -3.77 -22.55
CA GLY A 198 -0.88 -4.41 -21.64
C GLY A 198 -0.28 -4.64 -20.26
N ARG A 199 0.97 -5.10 -20.21
CA ARG A 199 1.71 -5.34 -18.96
C ARG A 199 1.89 -4.04 -18.18
N ILE A 200 2.47 -3.00 -18.77
CA ILE A 200 2.70 -1.73 -18.06
C ILE A 200 1.39 -1.03 -17.69
N ALA A 201 0.37 -1.11 -18.54
CA ALA A 201 -0.92 -0.51 -18.28
C ALA A 201 -1.64 -1.23 -17.12
N SER A 202 -1.53 -2.56 -17.02
CA SER A 202 -2.04 -3.31 -15.87
C SER A 202 -1.37 -2.87 -14.55
N LEU A 203 -0.03 -2.70 -14.57
CA LEU A 203 0.72 -2.26 -13.39
C LEU A 203 0.30 -0.83 -13.00
N ALA A 204 0.21 0.06 -13.98
CA ALA A 204 -0.19 1.44 -13.77
C ALA A 204 -1.64 1.59 -13.26
N ARG A 205 -2.53 0.64 -13.58
CA ARG A 205 -3.89 0.59 -13.01
C ARG A 205 -3.92 0.30 -11.51
N HIS A 206 -2.95 -0.42 -10.96
CA HIS A 206 -2.84 -0.60 -9.50
C HIS A 206 -2.60 0.72 -8.75
N LEU A 207 -2.14 1.77 -9.46
CA LEU A 207 -1.96 3.11 -8.94
C LEU A 207 -3.24 3.97 -8.99
N ASN A 208 -4.41 3.35 -9.16
CA ASN A 208 -5.72 4.01 -9.32
C ASN A 208 -5.71 5.11 -10.41
N THR A 209 -4.90 4.92 -11.45
CA THR A 209 -4.74 5.88 -12.54
C THR A 209 -5.34 5.32 -13.83
N PRO A 210 -6.34 5.99 -14.45
CA PRO A 210 -6.79 5.65 -15.79
C PRO A 210 -5.66 5.84 -16.79
N ILE A 211 -5.38 4.77 -17.55
CA ILE A 211 -4.38 4.73 -18.60
C ILE A 211 -5.08 4.92 -19.96
N PRO A 212 -4.57 5.81 -20.84
CA PRO A 212 -5.11 5.96 -22.19
C PRO A 212 -5.08 4.63 -22.95
N GLY A 213 -6.08 4.34 -23.78
CA GLY A 213 -6.12 3.13 -24.62
C GLY A 213 -6.49 1.83 -23.90
N TRP A 214 -6.60 1.83 -22.57
CA TRP A 214 -6.81 0.58 -21.82
C TRP A 214 -8.12 -0.13 -22.18
N SER A 215 -9.20 0.63 -22.37
CA SER A 215 -10.48 0.05 -22.78
C SER A 215 -10.45 -0.54 -24.18
N ALA A 216 -9.71 0.08 -25.10
CA ALA A 216 -9.54 -0.43 -26.47
C ALA A 216 -8.69 -1.70 -26.47
N TYR A 217 -7.63 -1.73 -25.64
CA TYR A 217 -6.80 -2.93 -25.44
C TYR A 217 -7.62 -4.11 -24.90
N CYS A 218 -8.46 -3.89 -23.88
CA CYS A 218 -9.33 -4.95 -23.35
C CYS A 218 -10.38 -5.46 -24.36
N LYS A 219 -10.69 -4.69 -25.40
CA LYS A 219 -11.59 -5.07 -26.48
C LYS A 219 -10.85 -5.61 -27.70
N GLU A 220 -9.52 -5.67 -27.65
CA GLU A 220 -8.66 -6.06 -28.78
C GLU A 220 -8.80 -5.12 -30.00
N GLU A 221 -9.20 -3.87 -29.77
CA GLU A 221 -9.37 -2.81 -30.79
C GLU A 221 -8.16 -1.87 -30.86
N LEU A 222 -7.13 -2.08 -30.04
CA LEU A 222 -5.96 -1.19 -29.96
C LEU A 222 -4.91 -1.62 -30.99
N GLU A 223 -4.56 -0.70 -31.88
CA GLU A 223 -3.46 -0.88 -32.83
C GLU A 223 -2.09 -0.78 -32.16
N ALA A 224 -1.11 -1.52 -32.69
CA ALA A 224 0.25 -1.56 -32.14
C ALA A 224 0.94 -0.18 -32.15
N GLU A 225 0.74 0.62 -33.20
CA GLU A 225 1.28 1.97 -33.30
C GLU A 225 0.72 2.89 -32.20
N ASP A 226 -0.59 2.82 -31.94
CA ASP A 226 -1.24 3.60 -30.90
C ASP A 226 -0.81 3.14 -29.50
N ALA A 227 -0.61 1.85 -29.30
CA ALA A 227 -0.01 1.32 -28.07
C ALA A 227 1.37 1.93 -27.83
N LEU A 228 2.25 1.97 -28.82
CA LEU A 228 3.58 2.58 -28.70
C LEU A 228 3.52 4.09 -28.42
N ARG A 229 2.60 4.82 -29.07
CA ARG A 229 2.37 6.25 -28.75
C ARG A 229 1.99 6.46 -27.28
N ILE A 230 1.20 5.55 -26.72
CA ILE A 230 0.83 5.60 -25.30
C ILE A 230 2.00 5.20 -24.41
N VAL A 231 2.79 4.19 -24.80
CA VAL A 231 4.02 3.78 -24.09
C VAL A 231 4.95 4.97 -23.91
N LEU A 232 5.23 5.73 -24.98
CA LEU A 232 6.06 6.96 -24.90
C LEU A 232 5.56 7.97 -23.85
N ARG A 233 4.24 8.01 -23.62
CA ARG A 233 3.66 8.85 -22.57
C ARG A 233 3.89 8.29 -21.17
N LEU A 234 3.82 6.96 -21.03
CA LEU A 234 4.08 6.24 -19.77
C LEU A 234 5.57 6.24 -19.41
N GLU A 235 6.45 6.36 -20.39
CA GLU A 235 7.89 6.55 -20.20
C GLU A 235 8.26 8.01 -19.90
N SER A 236 7.31 8.95 -19.94
CA SER A 236 7.58 10.36 -19.65
C SER A 236 7.55 10.65 -18.14
N PRO A 237 8.68 11.08 -17.52
CA PRO A 237 8.69 11.42 -16.10
C PRO A 237 7.83 12.65 -15.81
N LYS A 238 7.74 13.58 -16.77
CA LYS A 238 6.90 14.79 -16.66
C LYS A 238 5.42 14.44 -16.60
N TRP A 239 4.99 13.43 -17.35
CA TRP A 239 3.60 12.96 -17.33
C TRP A 239 3.24 12.39 -15.96
N TRP A 240 4.06 11.47 -15.43
CA TRP A 240 3.88 10.90 -14.10
C TRP A 240 3.93 11.93 -12.99
N LEU A 241 4.89 12.86 -13.04
CA LEU A 241 5.00 13.93 -12.04
C LEU A 241 3.73 14.79 -11.99
N ASN A 242 3.21 15.19 -13.15
CA ASN A 242 1.97 15.95 -13.22
C ASN A 242 0.76 15.15 -12.72
N ARG A 243 0.74 13.84 -13.01
CA ARG A 243 -0.31 12.94 -12.53
C ARG A 243 -0.28 12.81 -11.01
N LEU A 244 0.87 12.48 -10.44
CA LEU A 244 1.09 12.34 -9.00
C LEU A 244 0.75 13.64 -8.25
N ARG A 245 1.14 14.81 -8.78
CA ARG A 245 0.75 16.11 -8.21
C ARG A 245 -0.76 16.32 -8.18
N ARG A 246 -1.47 15.94 -9.25
CA ARG A 246 -2.95 16.05 -9.28
C ARG A 246 -3.59 15.10 -8.27
N ILE A 247 -3.11 13.86 -8.18
CA ILE A 247 -3.61 12.89 -7.20
C ILE A 247 -3.37 13.41 -5.79
N HIS A 248 -2.15 13.87 -5.49
CA HIS A 248 -1.77 14.46 -4.21
C HIS A 248 -2.66 15.64 -3.83
N ALA A 249 -2.84 16.60 -4.73
CA ALA A 249 -3.67 17.79 -4.49
C ALA A 249 -5.15 17.42 -4.26
N ARG A 250 -5.72 16.55 -5.09
CA ARG A 250 -7.12 16.09 -4.93
C ARG A 250 -7.32 15.32 -3.63
N TRP A 251 -6.38 14.44 -3.29
CA TRP A 251 -6.45 13.67 -2.05
C TRP A 251 -6.41 14.61 -0.83
N ARG A 252 -5.48 15.57 -0.80
CA ARG A 252 -5.43 16.61 0.23
C ARG A 252 -6.76 17.37 0.35
N GLU A 253 -7.33 17.78 -0.77
CA GLU A 253 -8.59 18.52 -0.77
C GLU A 253 -9.76 17.66 -0.28
N HIS A 254 -9.88 16.42 -0.75
CA HIS A 254 -10.91 15.49 -0.29
C HIS A 254 -10.78 15.21 1.21
N LEU A 255 -9.56 15.12 1.74
CA LEU A 255 -9.35 15.00 3.18
C LEU A 255 -9.78 16.24 3.94
N LEU A 256 -9.51 17.45 3.42
CA LEU A 256 -9.95 18.70 4.04
C LEU A 256 -11.48 18.83 4.03
N ILE A 257 -12.14 18.40 2.94
CA ILE A 257 -13.62 18.33 2.86
C ILE A 257 -14.17 17.31 3.86
N ALA A 258 -13.61 16.10 3.91
CA ALA A 258 -13.99 15.05 4.85
C ALA A 258 -13.80 15.50 6.31
N ALA A 259 -12.71 16.22 6.56
CA ALA A 259 -12.39 16.82 7.84
C ALA A 259 -13.14 18.15 8.10
N GLY A 260 -14.14 18.53 7.30
CA GLY A 260 -15.01 19.68 7.60
C GLY A 260 -14.37 21.07 7.49
N TYR A 261 -13.20 21.19 6.86
CA TYR A 261 -12.56 22.49 6.57
C TYR A 261 -13.21 23.24 5.40
N VAL A 262 -14.09 22.56 4.67
CA VAL A 262 -14.91 23.12 3.58
C VAL A 262 -16.35 23.07 4.05
N GLN A 263 -16.96 24.25 4.21
CA GLN A 263 -18.31 24.40 4.73
C GLN A 263 -19.02 25.57 4.07
N LYS A 264 -20.34 25.45 3.88
CA LYS A 264 -21.20 26.45 3.22
C LYS A 264 -21.06 27.87 3.80
N LYS A 265 -20.77 28.00 5.10
CA LYS A 265 -20.71 29.30 5.80
C LYS A 265 -19.35 30.02 5.74
N SER A 266 -18.27 29.33 5.39
CA SER A 266 -16.91 29.90 5.48
C SER A 266 -16.16 29.73 4.16
N THR A 267 -16.01 28.49 3.71
CA THR A 267 -15.26 28.10 2.52
C THR A 267 -16.12 27.13 1.72
N PRO A 268 -17.03 27.61 0.86
CA PRO A 268 -18.02 26.74 0.20
C PRO A 268 -17.43 25.81 -0.86
N TYR A 269 -16.42 26.27 -1.59
CA TYR A 269 -15.94 25.61 -2.81
C TYR A 269 -14.62 24.88 -2.65
N ALA A 270 -13.70 25.42 -1.84
CA ALA A 270 -12.37 24.86 -1.67
C ALA A 270 -11.79 25.24 -0.31
N SER A 271 -10.88 24.43 0.18
CA SER A 271 -10.13 24.70 1.41
C SER A 271 -9.26 25.96 1.29
N ALA A 272 -9.05 26.68 2.39
CA ALA A 272 -8.18 27.87 2.40
C ALA A 272 -6.75 27.60 1.89
N PRO A 273 -6.10 26.45 2.20
CA PRO A 273 -4.81 26.10 1.60
C PRO A 273 -4.88 25.94 0.08
N CYS A 274 -5.94 25.33 -0.46
CA CYS A 274 -6.11 25.17 -1.91
C CYS A 274 -6.20 26.53 -2.63
N VAL A 275 -7.01 27.44 -2.09
CA VAL A 275 -7.17 28.80 -2.63
C VAL A 275 -5.86 29.59 -2.57
N SER A 276 -5.13 29.49 -1.45
CA SER A 276 -3.82 30.14 -1.29
C SER A 276 -2.78 29.61 -2.29
N GLU A 277 -2.70 28.29 -2.49
CA GLU A 277 -1.82 27.69 -3.50
C GLU A 277 -2.17 28.13 -4.92
N TRP A 278 -3.47 28.25 -5.24
CA TRP A 278 -3.93 28.74 -6.53
C TRP A 278 -3.52 30.21 -6.77
N HIS A 279 -3.72 31.09 -5.78
CA HIS A 279 -3.26 32.48 -5.86
C HIS A 279 -1.74 32.58 -6.00
N ALA A 280 -0.99 31.77 -5.25
CA ALA A 280 0.46 31.71 -5.37
C ALA A 280 0.91 31.28 -6.77
N GLN A 281 0.23 30.30 -7.37
CA GLN A 281 0.49 29.86 -8.74
C GLN A 281 0.20 30.98 -9.75
N LYS A 282 -0.93 31.68 -9.61
CA LYS A 282 -1.26 32.82 -10.49
C LYS A 282 -0.22 33.93 -10.38
N LYS A 283 0.16 34.30 -9.16
CA LYS A 283 1.20 35.30 -8.89
C LYS A 283 2.55 34.90 -9.50
N ALA A 284 2.94 33.63 -9.38
CA ALA A 284 4.18 33.13 -9.97
C ALA A 284 4.16 33.20 -11.50
N ASN A 285 3.04 32.83 -12.12
CA ASN A 285 2.88 32.92 -13.58
C ASN A 285 2.93 34.37 -14.07
N THR A 286 2.23 35.29 -13.38
CA THR A 286 2.27 36.73 -13.74
C THR A 286 3.68 37.29 -13.63
N ARG A 287 4.41 36.97 -12.56
CA ARG A 287 5.81 37.40 -12.41
C ARG A 287 6.72 36.84 -13.50
N PHE A 288 6.49 35.59 -13.90
CA PHE A 288 7.23 34.98 -15.00
C PHE A 288 6.98 35.73 -16.31
N LEU A 289 5.71 36.05 -16.63
CA LEU A 289 5.37 36.84 -17.82
C LEU A 289 5.98 38.23 -17.78
N GLN A 290 5.83 38.96 -16.67
CA GLN A 290 6.43 40.29 -16.49
C GLN A 290 7.96 40.28 -16.66
N ALA A 291 8.64 39.23 -16.17
CA ALA A 291 10.09 39.11 -16.33
C ALA A 291 10.50 38.85 -17.79
N MET A 292 9.66 38.18 -18.59
CA MET A 292 9.89 37.98 -20.03
C MET A 292 9.51 39.21 -20.86
N GLU A 293 8.56 40.04 -20.39
CA GLU A 293 8.14 41.30 -21.04
C GLU A 293 9.12 42.45 -20.80
N LEU A 294 10.04 42.34 -19.84
CA LEU A 294 11.03 43.37 -19.50
C LEU A 294 12.38 43.18 -20.21
N GLU A 295 12.48 42.20 -21.11
CA GLU A 295 13.64 41.97 -21.98
C GLU A 295 13.40 42.61 -23.37
N ASP A 296 13.14 43.92 -23.42
CA ASP A 296 13.17 44.77 -24.64
C ASP A 296 13.70 46.19 -24.30
#